data_AF-A0A7V3CZ62-F1
#
_entry.id   AF-A0A7V3CZ62-F1
#
_cell.length_a   1.000
_cell.length_b   1.000
_cell.length_c   1.000
_cell.angle_alpha   90.00
_cell.angle_beta   90.00
_cell.angle_gamma   90.00
#
_symmetry.space_group_name_H-M   'P 1'
#
loop_
_entity.id
_entity.type
_entity.pdbx_description
1 polymer ?
#
loop_
_entity_poly.entity_id
_entity_poly.type
_entity_poly.pdbx_seq_one_letter_code
_entity_poly.pdbx_strand_id
1 'polypeptide(L)' 'MDTKSKLLVADSILNLDSVNEDAMSIKINTLLEIGDHKTARNYFEYFKKEYYSLYSEEFKKSFKDFLN' A
#
# COMPACT_ATOMS: atom_id res chain seq x y z
N MET A 1 -3.99 4.12 17.22
CA MET A 1 -3.26 2.88 16.88
C MET A 1 -1.83 3.26 16.55
N ASP A 2 -0.84 2.61 17.14
CA ASP A 2 0.58 2.85 16.84
C ASP A 2 0.96 2.33 15.44
N THR A 3 2.08 2.81 14.90
CA THR A 3 2.53 2.50 13.53
C THR A 3 2.79 1.00 13.31
N LYS A 4 3.30 0.29 14.32
CA LYS A 4 3.52 -1.16 14.24
C LYS A 4 2.19 -1.90 14.12
N SER A 5 1.20 -1.55 14.92
CA SER A 5 -0.15 -2.13 14.83
C SER A 5 -0.82 -1.82 13.49
N LYS A 6 -0.66 -0.60 12.94
CA LYS A 6 -1.17 -0.24 11.60
C LYS A 6 -0.60 -1.15 10.51
N LEU A 7 0.73 -1.36 10.51
CA LEU A 7 1.38 -2.23 9.52
C LEU A 7 0.91 -3.68 9.64
N LEU A 8 0.82 -4.22 10.86
CA LEU A 8 0.36 -5.60 11.07
C LEU A 8 -1.06 -5.84 10.56
N VAL A 9 -1.98 -4.90 10.81
CA VAL A 9 -3.36 -4.99 10.30
C VAL A 9 -3.37 -4.92 8.78
N ALA A 10 -2.66 -3.96 8.19
CA ALA A 10 -2.59 -3.83 6.74
C ALA A 10 -1.99 -5.08 6.08
N ASP A 11 -0.86 -5.59 6.59
CA ASP A 11 -0.21 -6.78 6.07
C ASP A 11 -1.09 -8.03 6.22
N SER A 12 -1.86 -8.14 7.29
CA SER A 12 -2.81 -9.25 7.48
C SER A 12 -3.92 -9.23 6.42
N ILE A 13 -4.47 -8.05 6.11
CA ILE A 13 -5.46 -7.91 5.04
C ILE A 13 -4.83 -8.19 3.68
N LEU A 14 -3.65 -7.64 3.42
CA LEU A 14 -2.95 -7.80 2.14
C LEU A 14 -2.47 -9.22 1.86
N ASN A 15 -2.25 -10.02 2.91
CA ASN A 15 -1.97 -11.44 2.77
C ASN A 15 -3.21 -12.27 2.35
N LEU A 16 -4.41 -11.76 2.63
CA LEU A 16 -5.68 -12.40 2.24
C LEU A 16 -6.22 -11.84 0.92
N ASP A 17 -6.03 -10.53 0.70
CA ASP A 17 -6.49 -9.76 -0.45
C ASP A 17 -5.38 -8.80 -0.87
N SER A 18 -4.53 -9.24 -1.80
CA SER A 18 -3.33 -8.50 -2.24
C SER A 18 -3.62 -7.19 -2.97
N VAL A 19 -4.87 -6.99 -3.42
CA VAL A 19 -5.33 -5.81 -4.15
C VAL A 19 -6.27 -4.93 -3.33
N ASN A 20 -6.33 -5.16 -2.01
CA ASN A 20 -7.12 -4.33 -1.10
C ASN A 20 -6.59 -2.89 -1.06
N GLU A 21 -7.32 -1.95 -1.65
CA GLU A 21 -6.90 -0.55 -1.78
C GLU A 21 -6.78 0.17 -0.42
N ASP A 22 -7.65 -0.16 0.54
CA ASP A 22 -7.65 0.46 1.86
C ASP A 22 -6.46 -0.01 2.69
N ALA A 23 -6.18 -1.31 2.73
CA ALA A 23 -5.03 -1.86 3.42
C ALA A 23 -3.71 -1.39 2.79
N MET A 24 -3.64 -1.31 1.46
CA MET A 24 -2.50 -0.70 0.76
C MET A 24 -2.31 0.76 1.17
N SER A 25 -3.40 1.53 1.24
CA SER A 25 -3.35 2.95 1.64
C SER A 25 -2.85 3.11 3.08
N ILE A 26 -3.32 2.26 4.01
CA ILE A 26 -2.84 2.24 5.39
C ILE A 26 -1.35 1.93 5.45
N LYS A 27 -0.89 0.92 4.70
CA LYS A 27 0.53 0.52 4.65
C LYS A 27 1.42 1.64 4.13
N ILE A 28 1.09 2.24 2.98
CA ILE A 28 1.87 3.33 2.39
C ILE A 28 1.93 4.52 3.34
N ASN A 29 0.78 4.98 3.84
CA ASN A 29 0.72 6.13 4.74
C ASN A 29 1.53 5.89 6.03
N THR A 30 1.49 4.67 6.57
CA THR A 30 2.27 4.32 7.76
C THR A 30 3.77 4.27 7.49
N LEU A 31 4.18 3.74 6.33
CA LEU A 31 5.59 3.74 5.92
C LEU A 31 6.12 5.16 5.70
N LEU A 32 5.30 6.06 5.15
CA LEU A 32 5.62 7.49 5.01
C LEU A 32 5.71 8.18 6.38
N GLU A 33 4.80 7.88 7.30
CA GLU A 33 4.78 8.41 8.69
C GLU A 33 6.08 8.08 9.45
N ILE A 34 6.65 6.88 9.23
CA ILE A 34 7.91 6.46 9.87
C ILE A 34 9.17 6.85 9.08
N GLY A 35 9.03 7.56 7.95
CA GLY A 35 10.13 8.01 7.10
C GLY A 35 10.71 6.95 6.14
N ASP A 36 10.07 5.78 6.01
CA ASP A 36 10.51 4.73 5.09
C ASP A 36 9.89 4.91 3.68
N HIS A 37 10.26 6.01 3.05
CA HIS A 37 9.79 6.39 1.71
C HIS A 37 10.18 5.35 0.64
N LYS A 38 11.32 4.67 0.82
CA LYS A 38 11.81 3.67 -0.14
C LYS A 38 10.91 2.45 -0.15
N THR A 39 10.57 1.91 1.02
CA THR A 39 9.67 0.75 1.11
C THR A 39 8.26 1.13 0.65
N ALA A 40 7.78 2.32 1.00
CA ALA A 40 6.49 2.82 0.52
C ALA A 40 6.42 2.84 -1.02
N ARG A 41 7.44 3.43 -1.67
CA ARG A 41 7.53 3.50 -3.14
C ARG A 41 7.58 2.12 -3.77
N ASN A 42 8.47 1.25 -3.27
CA ASN A 42 8.62 -0.10 -3.82
C ASN A 42 7.32 -0.92 -3.69
N TYR A 43 6.65 -0.81 -2.55
CA TYR A 43 5.39 -1.52 -2.31
C TYR A 43 4.26 -0.99 -3.20
N PHE A 44 4.16 0.32 -3.41
CA PHE A 44 3.19 0.91 -4.33
C PHE A 44 3.34 0.37 -5.77
N GLU A 45 4.58 0.34 -6.28
CA GLU A 45 4.84 -0.18 -7.64
C GLU A 45 4.54 -1.69 -7.74
N TYR A 46 4.79 -2.45 -6.67
CA TYR A 46 4.39 -3.86 -6.59
C TYR A 46 2.86 -4.01 -6.63
N PHE A 47 2.14 -3.25 -5.80
CA PHE A 47 0.68 -3.27 -5.75
C PHE A 47 0.04 -2.98 -7.11
N LYS A 48 0.54 -1.98 -7.85
CA LYS A 48 0.05 -1.67 -9.20
C LYS A 48 0.15 -2.85 -10.15
N LYS A 49 1.24 -3.62 -10.08
CA LYS A 49 1.45 -4.80 -10.93
C LYS A 49 0.47 -5.92 -10.56
N GLU A 50 0.26 -6.16 -9.28
CA GLU A 50 -0.73 -7.14 -8.79
C GLU A 50 -2.15 -6.75 -9.22
N TYR A 51 -2.52 -5.47 -9.03
CA TYR A 51 -3.82 -4.92 -9.43
C TYR A 51 -4.09 -5.13 -10.92
N TYR A 52 -3.12 -4.78 -11.76
CA TYR A 52 -3.22 -5.01 -13.20
C TYR A 52 -3.28 -6.51 -13.55
N SER A 53 -2.49 -7.35 -12.89
CA SER A 53 -2.49 -8.79 -13.14
C SER A 53 -3.84 -9.45 -12.84
N LEU A 54 -4.58 -8.96 -11.84
CA LEU A 54 -5.86 -9.54 -11.42
C LEU A 54 -7.06 -8.94 -12.16
N TYR A 55 -7.05 -7.63 -12.41
CA TYR A 55 -8.20 -6.93 -13.00
C TYR A 55 -8.01 -6.53 -14.45
N SER A 56 -6.79 -6.66 -15.01
CA SER A 56 -6.43 -6.12 -16.33
C SER A 56 -6.74 -4.61 -16.46
N GLU A 57 -6.77 -3.89 -15.34
CA GLU A 57 -7.03 -2.46 -15.22
C GLU A 57 -5.86 -1.78 -14.52
N GLU A 58 -5.54 -0.54 -14.92
CA GLU A 58 -4.54 0.25 -14.22
C GLU A 58 -5.09 0.78 -12.89
N PHE A 59 -4.27 0.71 -11.85
CA PHE A 59 -4.61 1.34 -10.57
C PHE A 59 -4.67 2.86 -10.71
N LYS A 60 -5.80 3.46 -10.32
CA LYS A 60 -6.15 4.86 -10.60
C LYS A 60 -5.34 5.89 -9.86
N LYS A 61 -4.89 5.59 -8.64
CA LYS A 61 -4.15 6.55 -7.80
C LYS A 61 -2.68 6.58 -8.21
N SER A 62 -2.05 7.74 -8.01
CA SER A 62 -0.61 7.94 -8.14
C SER A 62 0.07 7.88 -6.77
N PHE A 63 1.38 7.61 -6.73
CA PHE A 63 2.12 7.65 -5.46
C PHE A 63 2.09 9.05 -4.80
N LYS A 64 1.97 10.11 -5.62
CA LYS A 64 1.89 11.49 -5.11
C LYS A 64 0.62 11.75 -4.31
N ASP A 65 -0.43 10.98 -4.54
CA ASP A 65 -1.70 11.10 -3.81
C ASP A 65 -1.55 10.70 -2.33
N PHE A 66 -0.43 10.04 -1.97
CA PHE A 66 -0.07 9.66 -0.61
C PHE A 66 0.99 10.59 0.02
N LEU A 67 1.57 11.50 -0.77
CA LEU A 67 2.57 12.47 -0.32
C LEU A 67 1.84 13.78 0.01
N ASN A 68 1.42 13.93 1.27
CA ASN A 68 0.99 15.23 1.79
C ASN A 68 2.19 16.14 2.06
#